data_AF-A0A924AZF4-F1
#
_entry.id   AF-A0A924AZF4-F1
#
_cell.length_a   1.000
_cell.length_b   1.000
_cell.length_c   1.000
_cell.angle_alpha   90.00
_cell.angle_beta   90.00
_cell.angle_gamma   90.00
#
_symmetry.space_group_name_H-M   'P 1'
#
loop_
_entity.id
_entity.type
_entity.pdbx_description
1 polymer ?
#
loop_
_entity_poly.entity_id
_entity_poly.type
_entity_poly.pdbx_seq_one_letter_code
_entity_poly.pdbx_strand_id
1 'polypeptide(L)'
;MMRYWLCAAFLCSMAVSAHASDNAAARAQFELGRDSRNAIGTARDTVRAYALIRAAALGGYGPAMFTLSNMLECGEGIAKDPVQARRWLEAAAAQDYPEALQQLALNLRHGTGGYIGDQARADQLLREAEHAMKHRAHQH
;
A
#
# COMPACT_ATOMS: atom_id res chain seq x y z
N MET A 1 -5.44 -4.70 47.89
CA MET A 1 -5.86 -3.93 46.71
C MET A 1 -4.67 -3.75 45.75
N MET A 2 -4.24 -4.79 45.01
CA MET A 2 -3.06 -4.66 44.12
C MET A 2 -2.97 -5.81 43.10
N ARG A 3 -4.03 -6.09 42.33
CA ARG A 3 -4.08 -7.21 41.36
C ARG A 3 -4.78 -6.87 40.03
N TYR A 4 -4.80 -5.60 39.63
CA TYR A 4 -5.44 -5.17 38.37
C TYR A 4 -4.50 -4.51 37.34
N TRP A 5 -3.23 -4.29 37.67
CA TRP A 5 -2.28 -3.57 36.79
C TRP A 5 -1.43 -4.48 35.88
N LEU A 6 -1.49 -5.81 36.03
CA LEU A 6 -0.66 -6.75 35.25
C LEU A 6 -1.30 -7.27 33.96
N CYS A 7 -2.60 -7.05 33.72
CA CYS A 7 -3.27 -7.55 32.52
C CYS A 7 -3.13 -6.65 31.27
N ALA A 8 -2.88 -5.35 31.43
CA ALA A 8 -2.82 -4.44 30.28
C ALA A 8 -1.52 -4.56 29.46
N ALA A 9 -0.41 -4.93 30.09
CA ALA A 9 0.89 -5.06 29.40
C ALA A 9 1.00 -6.34 28.55
N PHE A 10 0.32 -7.42 28.95
CA PHE A 10 0.42 -8.72 28.26
C PHE A 10 -0.41 -8.79 26.97
N LEU A 11 -1.53 -8.06 26.90
CA LEU A 11 -2.36 -7.99 25.69
C LEU A 11 -1.71 -7.17 24.57
N CYS A 12 -0.85 -6.20 24.92
CA CYS A 12 -0.13 -5.39 23.93
C CYS A 12 0.97 -6.20 23.22
N SER A 13 1.67 -7.10 23.93
CA SER A 13 2.72 -7.92 23.34
C SER A 13 2.22 -8.95 22.32
N MET A 14 1.02 -9.52 22.49
CA MET A 14 0.45 -10.47 21.51
C MET A 14 -0.07 -9.78 20.24
N ALA A 15 -0.60 -8.56 20.34
CA ALA A 15 -1.06 -7.79 19.18
C ALA A 15 0.11 -7.35 18.28
N VAL A 16 1.26 -6.99 18.86
CA VAL A 16 2.48 -6.67 18.11
C VAL A 16 3.01 -7.89 17.34
N SER A 17 2.96 -9.09 17.93
CA SER A 17 3.42 -10.31 17.26
C SER A 17 2.48 -10.74 16.12
N ALA A 18 1.17 -10.56 16.25
CA ALA A 18 0.21 -10.84 15.18
C ALA A 18 0.35 -9.82 14.03
N HIS A 19 0.43 -8.52 14.33
CA HIS A 19 0.60 -7.46 13.31
C HIS A 19 1.92 -7.57 12.55
N ALA A 20 3.02 -7.95 13.23
CA ALA A 20 4.31 -8.21 12.59
C ALA A 20 4.26 -9.46 11.70
N SER A 21 3.54 -10.50 12.11
CA SER A 21 3.38 -11.75 11.36
C SER A 21 2.49 -11.57 10.13
N ASP A 22 1.42 -10.78 10.24
CA ASP A 22 0.51 -10.45 9.14
C ASP A 22 1.23 -9.58 8.08
N ASN A 23 2.02 -8.59 8.51
CA ASN A 23 2.86 -7.81 7.60
C ASN A 23 3.97 -8.66 6.96
N ALA A 24 4.57 -9.60 7.69
CA ALA A 24 5.60 -10.49 7.12
C ALA A 24 5.00 -11.43 6.07
N ALA A 25 3.81 -11.98 6.31
CA ALA A 25 3.09 -12.81 5.36
C ALA A 25 2.66 -12.01 4.12
N ALA A 26 2.11 -10.81 4.31
CA ALA A 26 1.74 -9.91 3.23
C ALA A 26 2.96 -9.45 2.42
N ARG A 27 4.10 -9.19 3.08
CA ARG A 27 5.36 -8.88 2.41
C ARG A 27 5.89 -10.05 1.58
N ALA A 28 5.85 -11.28 2.11
CA ALA A 28 6.26 -12.46 1.36
C ALA A 28 5.37 -12.70 0.12
N GLN A 29 4.06 -12.53 0.25
CA GLN A 29 3.12 -12.58 -0.86
C GLN A 29 3.40 -11.49 -1.90
N PHE A 30 3.74 -10.28 -1.45
CA PHE A 30 4.13 -9.18 -2.32
C PHE A 30 5.41 -9.48 -3.10
N GLU A 31 6.46 -9.98 -2.43
CA GLU A 31 7.72 -10.34 -3.07
C GLU A 31 7.52 -11.46 -4.10
N LEU A 32 6.73 -12.49 -3.78
CA LEU A 32 6.33 -13.54 -4.73
C LEU A 32 5.54 -13.00 -5.93
N GLY A 33 4.64 -12.04 -5.70
CA GLY A 33 3.88 -11.39 -6.76
C GLY A 33 4.78 -10.57 -7.69
N ARG A 34 5.74 -9.83 -7.11
CA ARG A 34 6.74 -9.06 -7.86
C ARG A 34 7.65 -9.96 -8.69
N ASP A 35 8.09 -11.08 -8.13
CA ASP A 35 8.94 -12.05 -8.83
C ASP A 35 8.15 -12.74 -9.94
N SER A 36 6.88 -13.08 -9.71
CA SER A 36 5.97 -13.61 -10.74
C SER A 36 5.75 -12.61 -11.88
N ARG A 37 5.67 -11.31 -11.58
CA ARG A 37 5.58 -10.26 -12.61
C ARG A 37 6.87 -10.16 -13.45
N ASN A 38 8.03 -10.34 -12.81
CA ASN A 38 9.33 -10.28 -13.48
C ASN A 38 9.68 -11.58 -14.23
N ALA A 39 9.11 -12.72 -13.82
CA ALA A 39 9.27 -14.01 -14.47
C ALA A 39 8.51 -14.01 -15.81
N ILE A 40 9.23 -13.64 -16.88
CA ILE A 40 8.88 -13.91 -18.30
C ILE A 40 7.67 -13.12 -18.85
N GLY A 41 6.90 -12.42 -18.01
CA GLY A 41 5.91 -11.43 -18.47
C GLY A 41 4.76 -12.04 -19.28
N THR A 42 4.47 -13.33 -19.11
CA THR A 42 3.32 -13.96 -19.78
C THR A 42 2.02 -13.52 -19.12
N ALA A 43 0.92 -13.52 -19.88
CA ALA A 43 -0.41 -13.17 -19.37
C ALA A 43 -0.89 -14.06 -18.20
N ARG A 44 -0.35 -15.27 -18.04
CA ARG A 44 -0.68 -16.15 -16.90
C ARG A 44 0.03 -15.72 -15.62
N ASP A 45 1.27 -15.25 -15.74
CA ASP A 45 2.09 -14.89 -14.59
C ASP A 45 1.66 -13.54 -14.00
N THR A 46 1.18 -12.62 -14.85
CA THR A 46 0.59 -11.34 -14.42
C THR A 46 -0.72 -11.52 -13.66
N VAL A 47 -1.60 -12.46 -14.07
CA VAL A 47 -2.83 -12.79 -13.32
C VAL A 47 -2.50 -13.40 -11.95
N ARG A 48 -1.47 -14.26 -11.87
CA ARG A 48 -1.00 -14.83 -10.60
C ARG A 48 -0.39 -13.75 -9.70
N ALA A 49 0.43 -12.86 -10.26
CA ALA A 49 0.99 -11.72 -9.56
C ALA A 49 -0.11 -10.82 -8.99
N TYR A 50 -1.16 -10.54 -9.77
CA TYR A 50 -2.31 -9.76 -9.32
C TYR A 50 -2.99 -10.40 -8.10
N ALA A 51 -3.23 -11.72 -8.13
CA ALA A 51 -3.86 -12.41 -7.02
C ALA A 51 -3.03 -12.34 -5.72
N LEU A 52 -1.70 -12.49 -5.83
CA LEU A 52 -0.77 -12.41 -4.69
C LEU A 52 -0.67 -10.99 -4.13
N ILE A 53 -0.54 -9.99 -5.01
CA ILE A 53 -0.48 -8.57 -4.62
C ILE A 53 -1.80 -8.13 -4.00
N ARG A 54 -2.94 -8.59 -4.53
CA ARG A 54 -4.25 -8.32 -3.94
C ARG A 54 -4.40 -8.94 -2.55
N ALA A 55 -3.90 -10.15 -2.33
CA ALA A 55 -3.90 -10.76 -0.99
C ALA A 55 -3.05 -9.94 0.00
N ALA A 56 -1.85 -9.53 -0.42
CA ALA A 56 -0.98 -8.67 0.39
C ALA A 56 -1.60 -7.30 0.69
N ALA A 57 -2.29 -6.70 -0.30
CA ALA A 57 -3.01 -5.44 -0.13
C ALA A 57 -4.17 -5.58 0.87
N LEU A 58 -4.91 -6.69 0.82
CA LEU A 58 -5.95 -7.00 1.80
C LEU A 58 -5.38 -7.25 3.21
N GLY A 59 -4.14 -7.73 3.29
CA GLY A 59 -3.39 -7.85 4.54
C GLY A 59 -2.88 -6.53 5.13
N GLY A 60 -3.23 -5.38 4.53
CA GLY A 60 -2.83 -4.07 5.02
C GLY A 60 -1.46 -3.59 4.52
N TYR A 61 -0.78 -4.32 3.64
CA TYR A 61 0.57 -3.93 3.23
C TYR A 61 0.56 -2.77 2.23
N GLY A 62 0.98 -1.58 2.67
CA GLY A 62 1.03 -0.33 1.88
C GLY A 62 1.71 -0.47 0.50
N PRO A 63 2.90 -1.09 0.38
CA PRO A 63 3.54 -1.31 -0.92
C PRO A 63 2.72 -2.18 -1.88
N ALA A 64 1.97 -3.16 -1.37
CA ALA A 64 1.10 -4.00 -2.19
C ALA A 64 -0.12 -3.23 -2.69
N MET A 65 -0.75 -2.40 -1.84
CA MET A 65 -1.86 -1.53 -2.26
C MET A 65 -1.42 -0.57 -3.39
N PHE A 66 -0.25 0.04 -3.25
CA PHE A 66 0.32 0.91 -4.29
C PHE A 66 0.65 0.15 -5.58
N THR A 67 1.17 -1.07 -5.47
CA THR A 67 1.46 -1.87 -6.67
C THR A 67 0.18 -2.33 -7.36
N LEU A 68 -0.85 -2.67 -6.58
CA LEU A 68 -2.17 -3.04 -7.09
C LEU A 68 -2.82 -1.89 -7.85
N SER A 69 -2.73 -0.65 -7.34
CA SER A 69 -3.25 0.52 -8.06
C SER A 69 -2.57 0.68 -9.41
N ASN A 70 -1.23 0.61 -9.46
CA ASN A 70 -0.47 0.69 -10.72
C ASN A 70 -0.87 -0.41 -11.71
N MET A 71 -1.05 -1.66 -11.25
CA MET A 71 -1.48 -2.76 -12.13
C MET A 71 -2.85 -2.51 -12.76
N LEU A 72 -3.79 -1.93 -11.99
CA LEU A 72 -5.14 -1.61 -12.45
C LEU A 72 -5.17 -0.40 -13.39
N GLU A 73 -4.26 0.57 -13.23
CA GLU A 73 -4.09 1.69 -14.18
C GLU A 73 -3.45 1.24 -15.50
N CYS A 74 -2.37 0.46 -15.42
CA CYS A 74 -1.63 -0.02 -16.59
C CYS A 74 -2.39 -1.11 -17.35
N GLY A 75 -3.24 -1.90 -16.68
CA GLY A 75 -3.94 -3.03 -17.28
C GLY A 75 -3.01 -4.18 -17.67
N GLU A 76 -1.97 -4.42 -16.86
CA GLU A 76 -0.98 -5.46 -17.14
C GLU A 76 -1.56 -6.85 -16.82
N GLY A 77 -2.05 -7.53 -17.86
CA GLY A 77 -2.61 -8.89 -17.74
C GLY A 77 -3.99 -8.96 -17.07
N ILE A 78 -4.57 -7.82 -16.73
CA ILE A 78 -5.92 -7.67 -16.16
C ILE A 78 -6.65 -6.53 -16.86
N ALA A 79 -7.99 -6.51 -16.76
CA ALA A 79 -8.78 -5.40 -17.26
C ALA A 79 -8.42 -4.11 -16.51
N LYS A 80 -8.24 -3.01 -17.26
CA LYS A 80 -8.03 -1.68 -16.67
C LYS A 80 -9.25 -1.29 -15.85
N ASP A 81 -9.02 -0.87 -14.62
CA ASP A 81 -10.05 -0.31 -13.75
C ASP A 81 -9.48 0.89 -13.00
N PRO A 82 -9.52 2.09 -13.61
CA PRO A 82 -9.02 3.30 -12.97
C PRO A 82 -9.80 3.67 -11.70
N VAL A 83 -11.06 3.24 -11.57
CA VAL A 83 -11.88 3.51 -10.38
C VAL A 83 -11.37 2.70 -9.19
N GLN A 84 -11.11 1.41 -9.37
CA GLN A 84 -10.49 0.60 -8.32
C GLN A 84 -9.05 1.04 -8.06
N ALA A 85 -8.28 1.36 -9.09
CA ALA A 85 -6.91 1.82 -8.93
C ALA A 85 -6.82 3.02 -7.97
N ARG A 86 -7.71 4.01 -8.16
CA ARG A 86 -7.82 5.15 -7.26
C ARG A 86 -8.10 4.77 -5.82
N ARG A 87 -9.06 3.86 -5.59
CA ARG A 87 -9.40 3.41 -4.23
C ARG A 87 -8.20 2.80 -3.52
N TRP A 88 -7.41 1.98 -4.23
CA TRP A 88 -6.21 1.38 -3.66
C TRP A 88 -5.09 2.40 -3.44
N LEU A 89 -4.95 3.38 -4.33
CA LEU A 89 -4.00 4.47 -4.16
C LEU A 89 -4.35 5.34 -2.94
N GLU A 90 -5.62 5.70 -2.78
CA GLU A 90 -6.13 6.45 -1.62
C GLU A 90 -5.97 5.63 -0.33
N ALA A 91 -6.20 4.31 -0.36
CA ALA A 91 -5.98 3.43 0.79
C ALA A 91 -4.49 3.34 1.18
N ALA A 92 -3.58 3.30 0.21
CA ALA A 92 -2.14 3.34 0.48
C ALA A 92 -1.72 4.70 1.05
N ALA A 93 -2.24 5.79 0.49
CA ALA A 93 -2.00 7.15 0.99
C ALA A 93 -2.52 7.33 2.44
N ALA A 94 -3.68 6.73 2.78
CA ALA A 94 -4.23 6.75 4.13
C ALA A 94 -3.39 5.99 5.17
N GLN A 95 -2.46 5.14 4.73
CA GLN A 95 -1.47 4.47 5.58
C GLN A 95 -0.13 5.23 5.64
N ASP A 96 -0.12 6.50 5.27
CA ASP A 96 1.07 7.34 5.17
C ASP A 96 2.15 6.73 4.26
N TYR A 97 1.75 5.96 3.24
CA TYR A 97 2.70 5.39 2.30
C TYR A 97 3.22 6.49 1.36
N PRO A 98 4.50 6.87 1.45
CA PRO A 98 4.97 8.11 0.85
C PRO A 98 4.93 8.08 -0.69
N GLU A 99 5.17 6.92 -1.32
CA GLU A 99 5.07 6.78 -2.76
C GLU A 99 3.62 6.92 -3.26
N ALA A 100 2.63 6.47 -2.47
CA ALA A 100 1.22 6.67 -2.80
C ALA A 100 0.78 8.12 -2.62
N LEU A 101 1.22 8.78 -1.53
CA LEU A 101 0.98 10.20 -1.30
C LEU A 101 1.55 11.06 -2.45
N GLN A 102 2.77 10.76 -2.90
CA GLN A 102 3.37 11.45 -4.04
C GLN A 102 2.61 11.21 -5.34
N GLN A 103 2.22 9.97 -5.66
CA GLN A 103 1.44 9.70 -6.87
C GLN A 103 0.05 10.35 -6.84
N LEU A 104 -0.61 10.35 -5.68
CA LEU A 104 -1.89 11.05 -5.50
C LEU A 104 -1.73 12.56 -5.70
N ALA A 105 -0.66 13.15 -5.14
CA ALA A 105 -0.36 14.56 -5.33
C ALA A 105 -0.09 14.88 -6.82
N LEU A 106 0.70 14.08 -7.52
CA LEU A 106 0.94 14.25 -8.95
C LEU A 106 -0.36 14.16 -9.77
N ASN A 107 -1.22 13.21 -9.45
CA ASN A 107 -2.52 13.07 -10.09
C ASN A 107 -3.43 14.30 -9.87
N LEU A 108 -3.41 14.88 -8.66
CA LEU A 108 -4.13 16.12 -8.35
C LEU A 108 -3.47 17.36 -8.98
N ARG A 109 -2.15 17.40 -9.15
CA ARG A 109 -1.47 18.51 -9.85
C ARG A 109 -1.78 18.53 -11.33
N HIS A 110 -1.84 17.37 -11.97
CA HIS A 110 -2.06 17.27 -13.41
C HIS A 110 -3.54 17.05 -13.78
N GLY A 111 -4.41 16.77 -12.80
CA GLY A 111 -5.81 16.38 -13.07
C GLY A 111 -5.91 15.05 -13.82
N THR A 112 -4.96 14.13 -13.60
CA THR A 112 -4.86 12.84 -14.29
C THR A 112 -5.49 11.72 -13.47
N GLY A 113 -5.69 10.54 -14.06
CA GLY A 113 -6.23 9.38 -13.34
C GLY A 113 -7.69 9.53 -12.89
N GLY A 114 -8.42 10.53 -13.40
CA GLY A 114 -9.81 10.83 -13.00
C GLY A 114 -9.93 11.72 -11.76
N TYR A 115 -8.84 12.30 -11.28
CA TYR A 115 -8.86 13.32 -10.24
C TYR A 115 -9.13 14.71 -10.83
N ILE A 116 -9.93 15.51 -10.11
CA ILE A 116 -10.09 16.93 -10.43
C ILE A 116 -8.84 17.64 -9.90
N GLY A 117 -8.26 18.52 -10.72
CA GLY A 117 -7.04 19.22 -10.35
C GLY A 117 -7.20 20.05 -9.08
N ASP A 118 -6.34 19.80 -8.08
CA ASP A 118 -6.31 20.53 -6.81
C ASP A 118 -4.85 20.67 -6.35
N GLN A 119 -4.26 21.83 -6.68
CA GLN A 119 -2.87 22.13 -6.36
C GLN A 119 -2.65 22.25 -4.84
N ALA A 120 -3.61 22.86 -4.12
CA ALA A 120 -3.47 23.09 -2.69
C ALA A 120 -3.45 21.76 -1.92
N ARG A 121 -4.34 20.84 -2.29
CA ARG A 121 -4.36 19.49 -1.74
C ARG A 121 -3.13 18.68 -2.15
N ALA A 122 -2.66 18.81 -3.39
CA ALA A 122 -1.45 18.14 -3.81
C ALA A 122 -0.21 18.59 -3.01
N ASP A 123 -0.05 19.89 -2.78
CA ASP A 123 1.07 20.42 -1.99
C ASP A 123 0.99 19.96 -0.53
N GLN A 124 -0.22 19.80 0.01
CA GLN A 124 -0.42 19.22 1.34
C GLN A 124 0.05 17.75 1.38
N LEU A 125 -0.38 16.93 0.43
CA LEU A 125 0.00 15.52 0.35
C LEU A 125 1.52 15.34 0.16
N LEU A 126 2.18 16.25 -0.57
CA LEU A 126 3.64 16.22 -0.72
C LEU A 126 4.35 16.48 0.62
N ARG A 127 3.86 17.44 1.41
CA ARG A 127 4.41 17.68 2.76
C ARG A 127 4.20 16.46 3.67
N GLU A 128 3.01 15.86 3.64
CA GLU A 128 2.69 14.63 4.38
C GLU A 128 3.64 13.48 3.96
N ALA A 129 3.89 13.32 2.66
CA ALA A 129 4.82 12.31 2.14
C ALA A 129 6.24 12.53 2.67
N GLU A 130 6.74 13.78 2.68
CA GLU A 130 8.06 14.10 3.22
C GLU A 130 8.18 13.79 4.71
N HIS A 131 7.13 14.08 5.49
CA HIS A 131 7.07 13.71 6.90
C HIS A 131 7.09 12.19 7.07
N ALA A 132 6.25 11.47 6.33
CA ALA A 132 6.19 10.01 6.37
C ALA A 132 7.54 9.36 5.99
N MET A 133 8.23 9.87 4.97
CA MET A 133 9.57 9.40 4.58
C MET A 133 10.58 9.55 5.71
N LYS A 134 10.59 10.68 6.42
CA LYS A 134 11.50 10.94 7.55
C LYS A 134 11.25 9.98 8.71
N HIS A 135 9.98 9.71 9.02
CA HIS A 135 9.60 8.78 10.09
C HIS A 135 9.88 7.31 9.73
N ARG A 136 9.72 6.92 8.46
CA ARG A 136 9.99 5.55 7.98
C ARG A 136 11.48 5.22 7.91
N ALA A 137 12.34 6.21 7.67
CA ALA A 137 13.79 6.02 7.66
C ALA A 137 14.36 5.52 9.00
N HIS A 138 13.61 5.64 10.11
CA HIS A 138 14.02 5.20 11.44
C HIS A 138 13.46 3.82 11.83
N GLN A 139 12.67 3.18 10.96
CA GLN A 139 11.98 1.91 11.22
C GLN A 139 12.58 0.71 10.45
N HIS A 140 13.73 0.90 9.79
CA HIS A 140 14.46 -0.14 9.07
C HIS A 140 15.66 -0.68 9.84
#